data_AF-A0A7J2L3S2-F1
#
_entry.id   AF-A0A7J2L3S2-F1
#
_cell.length_a   1.000
_cell.length_b   1.000
_cell.length_c   1.000
_cell.angle_alpha   90.00
_cell.angle_beta   90.00
_cell.angle_gamma   90.00
#
_symmetry.space_group_name_H-M   'P 1'
#
loop_
_entity.id
_entity.type
_entity.pdbx_description
1 polymer ?
#
loop_
_entity_poly.entity_id
_entity_poly.type
_entity_poly.pdbx_seq_one_letter_code
_entity_poly.pdbx_strand_id
1 'polypeptide(L)'
;MRLKLKPERNILLVGDLIIRVLSGRVSIFGAEYVEGSEVVVEKLTSAPLEVLEESDIEIEFGDEGYITETQIKLIPDEWKDVAEEIISLPHGSTVMLCANVDTGKSGFICYTANRAVAKNKRVVVIGADTGQSEMNPPMTIGMALIDSHIIHLSQLEYRKAFFVGSTSPAGMLERSIVGVIKMLKEAKKLDPDIVMINTTGWVHGNGGRELKELKLLAVSPDFVVILEKEKDELNYIYSVAERMNIKYRVLPVAPRLRSRTREERRRLRTRYYAREFRDAKEIKISVDEVSFMY
;
A
#
# COMPACT_ATOMS: atom_id res chain seq x y z
N MET A 1 6.40 -26.27 10.32
CA MET A 1 6.42 -26.13 11.80
C MET A 1 5.00 -25.88 12.28
N ARG A 2 4.54 -26.56 13.32
CA ARG A 2 3.24 -26.28 13.94
C ARG A 2 3.40 -25.40 15.17
N LEU A 3 2.52 -24.44 15.35
CA LEU A 3 2.55 -23.48 16.45
C LEU A 3 1.17 -23.34 17.08
N LYS A 4 1.15 -23.35 18.41
CA LYS A 4 -0.02 -22.97 19.22
C LYS A 4 0.07 -21.51 19.58
N LEU A 5 -0.89 -20.72 19.13
CA LEU A 5 -0.95 -19.29 19.32
C LEU A 5 -2.05 -18.92 20.29
N LYS A 6 -1.73 -18.06 21.25
CA LYS A 6 -2.71 -17.49 22.19
C LYS A 6 -3.01 -16.04 21.82
N PRO A 7 -4.21 -15.54 22.13
CA PRO A 7 -4.53 -14.12 22.03
C PRO A 7 -3.47 -13.22 22.70
N GLU A 8 -3.42 -11.95 22.29
CA GLU A 8 -2.43 -10.93 22.73
C GLU A 8 -1.02 -11.08 22.16
N ARG A 9 -0.67 -12.24 21.59
CA ARG A 9 0.59 -12.41 20.85
C ARG A 9 0.53 -11.68 19.51
N ASN A 10 1.60 -10.94 19.22
CA ASN A 10 1.81 -10.31 17.93
C ASN A 10 2.97 -11.01 17.23
N ILE A 11 2.77 -11.43 15.98
CA ILE A 11 3.79 -12.14 15.22
C ILE A 11 4.07 -11.36 13.96
N LEU A 12 5.34 -11.04 13.72
CA LEU A 12 5.79 -10.58 12.42
C LEU A 12 6.13 -11.78 11.55
N LEU A 13 5.39 -11.95 10.47
CA LEU A 13 5.68 -12.88 9.39
C LEU A 13 6.64 -12.22 8.41
N VAL A 14 7.74 -12.87 8.06
CA VAL A 14 8.74 -12.29 7.17
C VAL A 14 9.14 -13.26 6.06
N GLY A 15 8.66 -12.99 4.85
CA GLY A 15 9.11 -13.55 3.58
C GLY A 15 8.98 -15.06 3.41
N ASP A 16 8.69 -15.52 2.20
CA ASP A 16 8.77 -16.95 1.82
C ASP A 16 8.08 -17.93 2.78
N LEU A 17 6.89 -17.57 3.27
CA LEU A 17 6.11 -18.41 4.19
C LEU A 17 4.80 -18.84 3.54
N ILE A 18 4.38 -20.08 3.83
CA ILE A 18 3.01 -20.53 3.65
C ILE A 18 2.45 -20.83 5.03
N ILE A 19 1.39 -20.12 5.42
CA ILE A 19 0.70 -20.32 6.70
C ILE A 19 -0.63 -21.01 6.43
N ARG A 20 -0.89 -22.13 7.11
CA ARG A 20 -2.18 -22.81 7.14
C ARG A 20 -2.78 -22.73 8.53
N VAL A 21 -4.03 -22.30 8.62
CA VAL A 21 -4.78 -22.27 9.89
C VAL A 21 -5.41 -23.64 10.08
N LEU A 22 -4.98 -24.37 11.11
CA LEU A 22 -5.47 -25.71 11.44
C LEU A 22 -6.68 -25.66 12.38
N SER A 23 -6.76 -24.64 13.22
CA SER A 23 -7.89 -24.38 14.12
C SER A 23 -7.87 -22.91 14.57
N GLY A 24 -8.99 -22.40 15.07
CA GLY A 24 -9.10 -21.05 15.60
C GLY A 24 -9.23 -19.97 14.52
N ARG A 25 -8.80 -18.75 14.87
CA ARG A 25 -8.96 -17.54 14.05
C ARG A 25 -7.82 -16.55 14.25
N VAL A 26 -7.20 -16.14 13.15
CA VAL A 26 -6.10 -15.16 13.11
C VAL A 26 -6.43 -14.02 12.14
N SER A 27 -5.76 -12.88 12.30
CA SER A 27 -5.87 -11.72 11.42
C SER A 27 -4.51 -11.37 10.84
N ILE A 28 -4.40 -11.16 9.53
CA ILE A 28 -3.19 -10.65 8.87
C ILE A 28 -3.55 -9.38 8.11
N PHE A 29 -2.98 -8.25 8.53
CA PHE A 29 -3.41 -6.91 8.05
C PHE A 29 -4.95 -6.77 8.04
N GLY A 30 -5.63 -7.13 9.12
CA GLY A 30 -7.09 -6.95 9.26
C GLY A 30 -7.97 -7.93 8.46
N ALA A 31 -7.39 -8.76 7.60
CA ALA A 31 -8.08 -9.89 6.97
C ALA A 31 -8.12 -11.06 7.96
N GLU A 32 -9.32 -11.60 8.20
CA GLU A 32 -9.52 -12.74 9.11
C GLU A 32 -9.37 -14.07 8.35
N TYR A 33 -8.65 -15.01 8.96
CA TYR A 33 -8.41 -16.36 8.44
C TYR A 33 -8.78 -17.38 9.51
N VAL A 34 -9.58 -18.37 9.10
CA VAL A 34 -10.13 -19.45 9.95
C VAL A 34 -9.60 -20.80 9.51
N GLU A 35 -9.96 -21.87 10.23
CA GLU A 35 -9.61 -23.25 9.87
C GLU A 35 -9.77 -23.55 8.37
N GLY A 36 -8.73 -24.15 7.79
CA GLY A 36 -8.64 -24.47 6.36
C GLY A 36 -8.11 -23.34 5.48
N SER A 37 -7.92 -22.13 6.01
CA SER A 37 -7.31 -21.02 5.26
C SER A 37 -5.83 -21.26 5.02
N GLU A 38 -5.37 -20.91 3.81
CA GLU A 38 -3.96 -20.87 3.44
C GLU A 38 -3.57 -19.44 3.03
N VAL A 39 -2.41 -18.98 3.50
CA VAL A 39 -1.92 -17.62 3.29
C VAL A 39 -0.46 -17.65 2.90
N VAL A 40 -0.11 -16.98 1.80
CA VAL A 40 1.27 -16.89 1.30
C VAL A 40 1.86 -15.51 1.61
N VAL A 41 3.00 -15.49 2.30
CA VAL A 41 3.81 -14.29 2.51
C VAL A 41 5.01 -14.36 1.56
N GLU A 42 4.99 -13.58 0.48
CA GLU A 42 6.03 -13.62 -0.56
C GLU A 42 7.41 -13.18 -0.07
N LYS A 43 8.48 -13.68 -0.71
CA LYS A 43 9.86 -13.19 -0.53
C LYS A 43 9.93 -11.66 -0.51
N LEU A 44 10.73 -11.11 0.42
CA LEU A 44 10.95 -9.66 0.62
C LEU A 44 9.71 -8.86 1.10
N THR A 45 8.63 -9.54 1.49
CA THR A 45 7.47 -8.93 2.14
C THR A 45 7.42 -9.29 3.63
N SER A 46 6.59 -8.59 4.39
CA SER A 46 6.35 -8.89 5.80
C SER A 46 4.94 -8.50 6.17
N ALA A 47 4.33 -9.23 7.11
CA ALA A 47 2.96 -9.00 7.53
C ALA A 47 2.80 -9.20 9.04
N PRO A 48 2.05 -8.34 9.73
CA PRO A 48 1.65 -8.58 11.11
C PRO A 48 0.54 -9.62 11.14
N LEU A 49 0.70 -10.62 11.99
CA LEU A 49 -0.33 -11.58 12.38
C LEU A 49 -0.76 -11.26 13.82
N GLU A 50 -2.05 -10.99 13.98
CA GLU A 50 -2.74 -10.86 15.27
C GLU A 50 -3.56 -12.13 15.52
N VAL A 51 -3.51 -12.64 16.75
CA VAL A 51 -4.27 -13.83 17.14
C VAL A 51 -5.61 -13.39 17.72
N LEU A 52 -6.72 -13.70 17.05
CA LEU A 52 -8.07 -13.30 17.48
C LEU A 52 -8.67 -14.31 18.46
N GLU A 53 -8.41 -15.60 18.24
CA GLU A 53 -8.79 -16.72 19.10
C GLU A 53 -7.60 -17.66 19.26
N GLU A 54 -7.59 -18.50 20.30
CA GLU A 54 -6.57 -19.56 20.42
C GLU A 54 -6.55 -20.41 19.15
N SER A 55 -5.38 -20.49 18.51
CA SER A 55 -5.27 -21.01 17.14
C SER A 55 -4.07 -21.96 17.01
N ASP A 56 -4.28 -23.09 16.33
CA ASP A 56 -3.20 -23.93 15.81
C ASP A 56 -2.91 -23.51 14.37
N ILE A 57 -1.66 -23.18 14.07
CA ILE A 57 -1.22 -22.90 12.70
C ILE A 57 -0.06 -23.81 12.30
N GLU A 58 0.04 -24.09 11.01
CA GLU A 58 1.20 -24.72 10.38
C GLU A 58 1.88 -23.69 9.47
N ILE A 59 3.19 -23.59 9.58
CA ILE A 59 4.02 -22.70 8.76
C ILE A 59 5.04 -23.54 8.00
N GLU A 60 5.03 -23.43 6.68
CA GLU A 60 6.11 -23.88 5.80
C GLU A 60 7.05 -22.69 5.55
N PHE A 61 8.35 -22.93 5.73
CA PHE A 61 9.40 -21.94 5.55
C PHE A 61 10.16 -22.24 4.26
N GLY A 62 10.30 -21.24 3.40
CA GLY A 62 11.28 -21.23 2.34
C GLY A 62 12.64 -20.68 2.80
N ASP A 63 13.51 -20.36 1.85
CA ASP A 63 14.95 -20.14 2.09
C ASP A 63 15.24 -18.90 2.95
N GLU A 64 14.45 -17.84 2.80
CA GLU A 64 14.65 -16.54 3.47
C GLU A 64 13.58 -16.24 4.53
N GLY A 65 12.71 -17.22 4.81
CA GLY A 65 11.53 -17.01 5.64
C GLY A 65 11.80 -17.15 7.14
N TYR A 66 11.23 -16.25 7.94
CA TYR A 66 11.24 -16.37 9.39
C TYR A 66 10.03 -15.69 10.03
N ILE A 67 9.79 -16.01 11.30
CA ILE A 67 8.80 -15.33 12.13
C ILE A 67 9.45 -14.71 13.35
N THR A 68 8.86 -13.65 13.90
CA THR A 68 9.30 -13.04 15.15
C THR A 68 8.09 -12.70 16.01
N GLU A 69 8.03 -13.29 17.20
CA GLU A 69 7.03 -12.93 18.21
C GLU A 69 7.46 -11.66 18.95
N THR A 70 6.49 -10.78 19.25
CA THR A 70 6.72 -9.57 20.02
C THR A 70 5.52 -9.26 20.90
N GLN A 71 5.76 -8.52 21.99
CA GLN A 71 4.73 -7.93 22.84
C GLN A 71 4.23 -6.59 22.28
N ILE A 72 4.94 -6.01 21.29
CA ILE A 72 4.58 -4.75 20.68
C ILE A 72 3.45 -4.99 19.67
N LYS A 73 2.35 -4.24 19.79
CA LYS A 73 1.27 -4.22 18.78
C LYS A 73 1.82 -3.76 17.43
N LEU A 74 1.74 -4.61 16.42
CA LEU A 74 2.27 -4.29 15.08
C LEU A 74 1.32 -3.42 14.25
N ILE A 75 0.04 -3.42 14.60
CA ILE A 75 -1.00 -2.55 14.06
C ILE A 75 -1.44 -1.63 15.21
N PRO A 76 -1.12 -0.33 15.17
CA PRO A 76 -1.59 0.64 16.16
C PRO A 76 -3.12 0.68 16.25
N ASP A 77 -3.69 0.92 17.43
CA ASP A 77 -5.14 0.98 17.60
C ASP A 77 -5.74 2.16 16.82
N GLU A 78 -4.99 3.27 16.70
CA GLU A 78 -5.38 4.45 15.92
C GLU A 78 -5.52 4.14 14.43
N TRP A 79 -4.76 3.16 13.91
CA TRP A 79 -4.96 2.69 12.54
C TRP A 79 -6.31 2.00 12.39
N LYS A 80 -6.74 1.24 13.40
CA LYS A 80 -8.02 0.53 13.39
C LYS A 80 -9.18 1.54 13.41
N ASP A 81 -9.10 2.54 14.29
CA ASP A 81 -10.12 3.59 14.42
C ASP A 81 -10.26 4.40 13.12
N VAL A 82 -9.14 4.82 12.53
CA VAL A 82 -9.17 5.60 11.28
C VAL A 82 -9.57 4.75 10.08
N ALA A 83 -9.23 3.46 10.06
CA ALA A 83 -9.73 2.56 9.01
C ALA A 83 -11.26 2.45 9.06
N GLU A 84 -11.85 2.31 10.26
CA GLU A 84 -13.31 2.27 10.42
C GLU A 84 -13.98 3.60 10.05
N GLU A 85 -13.33 4.73 10.37
CA GLU A 85 -13.77 6.06 9.92
C GLU A 85 -13.76 6.17 8.38
N ILE A 86 -12.69 5.71 7.73
CA ILE A 86 -12.57 5.69 6.26
C ILE A 86 -13.64 4.80 5.63
N ILE A 87 -13.88 3.61 6.20
CA ILE A 87 -14.89 2.67 5.68
C ILE A 87 -16.31 3.23 5.79
N SER A 88 -16.54 4.12 6.75
CA SER A 88 -17.82 4.79 6.99
C SER A 88 -18.00 6.06 6.17
N LEU A 89 -17.02 6.46 5.36
CA LEU A 89 -17.15 7.62 4.47
C LEU A 89 -18.25 7.40 3.41
N PRO A 90 -18.82 8.49 2.86
CA PRO A 90 -19.78 8.40 1.76
C PRO A 90 -19.23 7.59 0.59
N HIS A 91 -20.12 6.86 -0.08
CA HIS A 91 -19.78 6.10 -1.28
C HIS A 91 -19.08 6.97 -2.33
N GLY A 92 -18.00 6.45 -2.91
CA GLY A 92 -17.18 7.20 -3.86
C GLY A 92 -16.23 8.19 -3.20
N SER A 93 -15.90 8.04 -1.92
CA SER A 93 -14.92 8.90 -1.24
C SER A 93 -13.48 8.62 -1.68
N THR A 94 -12.65 9.66 -1.67
CA THR A 94 -11.23 9.62 -2.04
C THR A 94 -10.38 9.88 -0.81
N VAL A 95 -9.50 8.95 -0.49
CA VAL A 95 -8.57 9.03 0.64
C VAL A 95 -7.14 9.13 0.11
N MET A 96 -6.43 10.21 0.46
CA MET A 96 -5.02 10.36 0.10
C MET A 96 -4.12 10.05 1.29
N LEU A 97 -3.08 9.25 1.07
CA LEU A 97 -2.11 8.90 2.10
C LEU A 97 -0.80 9.64 1.89
N CYS A 98 -0.39 10.39 2.90
CA CYS A 98 0.83 11.18 2.93
C CYS A 98 1.73 10.69 4.05
N ALA A 99 2.94 10.25 3.72
CA ALA A 99 3.88 9.80 4.73
C ALA A 99 5.29 9.76 4.16
N ASN A 100 6.27 9.93 5.04
CA ASN A 100 7.68 9.68 4.73
C ASN A 100 7.92 8.21 4.33
N VAL A 101 9.10 7.93 3.80
CA VAL A 101 9.56 6.58 3.47
C VAL A 101 9.59 5.70 4.74
N ASP A 102 9.17 4.43 4.60
CA ASP A 102 9.15 3.41 5.66
C ASP A 102 8.34 3.78 6.91
N THR A 103 7.13 4.30 6.71
CA THR A 103 6.18 4.70 7.76
C THR A 103 5.03 3.72 7.94
N GLY A 104 4.92 2.72 7.06
CA GLY A 104 3.84 1.73 7.09
C GLY A 104 2.64 2.06 6.19
N LYS A 105 2.72 3.10 5.35
CA LYS A 105 1.65 3.51 4.43
C LYS A 105 1.03 2.36 3.60
N SER A 106 1.84 1.54 2.92
CA SER A 106 1.31 0.38 2.17
C SER A 106 0.63 -0.63 3.10
N GLY A 107 1.14 -0.83 4.32
CA GLY A 107 0.52 -1.70 5.33
C GLY A 107 -0.80 -1.17 5.85
N PHE A 108 -0.93 0.15 6.07
CA PHE A 108 -2.20 0.79 6.44
C PHE A 108 -3.24 0.67 5.31
N ILE A 109 -2.80 0.75 4.04
CA ILE A 109 -3.67 0.48 2.88
C ILE A 109 -4.15 -0.96 2.90
N CYS A 110 -3.26 -1.95 3.05
CA CYS A 110 -3.65 -3.36 3.15
C CYS A 110 -4.67 -3.56 4.29
N TYR A 111 -4.39 -3.01 5.48
CA TYR A 111 -5.28 -3.10 6.62
C TYR A 111 -6.67 -2.53 6.32
N THR A 112 -6.74 -1.27 5.88
CA THR A 112 -8.01 -0.59 5.61
C THR A 112 -8.78 -1.27 4.48
N ALA A 113 -8.09 -1.68 3.41
CA ALA A 113 -8.71 -2.35 2.27
C ALA A 113 -9.28 -3.71 2.66
N ASN A 114 -8.54 -4.53 3.43
CA ASN A 114 -9.04 -5.83 3.88
C ASN A 114 -10.28 -5.69 4.75
N ARG A 115 -10.29 -4.73 5.69
CA ARG A 115 -11.47 -4.43 6.52
C ARG A 115 -12.66 -3.94 5.69
N ALA A 116 -12.42 -3.14 4.66
CA ALA A 116 -13.44 -2.68 3.74
C ALA A 116 -14.02 -3.86 2.92
N VAL A 117 -13.16 -4.71 2.35
CA VAL A 117 -13.56 -5.91 1.59
C VAL A 117 -14.38 -6.87 2.45
N ALA A 118 -13.99 -7.09 3.71
CA ALA A 118 -14.77 -7.89 4.66
C ALA A 118 -16.18 -7.33 4.92
N LYS A 119 -16.39 -6.03 4.69
CA LYS A 119 -17.69 -5.34 4.75
C LYS A 119 -18.36 -5.19 3.38
N ASN A 120 -17.91 -5.96 2.38
CA ASN A 120 -18.39 -5.93 1.00
C ASN A 120 -18.26 -4.55 0.31
N LYS A 121 -17.26 -3.75 0.72
CA LYS A 121 -16.95 -2.46 0.09
C LYS A 121 -15.97 -2.64 -1.05
N ARG A 122 -16.24 -1.97 -2.17
CA ARG A 122 -15.38 -1.97 -3.35
C ARG A 122 -14.29 -0.92 -3.19
N VAL A 123 -13.02 -1.35 -3.10
CA VAL A 123 -11.87 -0.45 -2.91
C VAL A 123 -11.01 -0.42 -4.17
N VAL A 124 -10.66 0.78 -4.62
CA VAL A 124 -9.66 0.98 -5.67
C VAL A 124 -8.43 1.64 -5.06
N VAL A 125 -7.24 1.12 -5.33
CA VAL A 125 -5.98 1.72 -4.92
C VAL A 125 -5.30 2.36 -6.13
N ILE A 126 -4.77 3.57 -5.93
CA ILE A 126 -3.91 4.26 -6.89
C ILE A 126 -2.49 4.30 -6.33
N GLY A 127 -1.57 3.61 -7.00
CA GLY A 127 -0.14 3.62 -6.71
C GLY A 127 0.54 4.80 -7.38
N ALA A 128 0.76 5.89 -6.65
CA ALA A 128 1.36 7.13 -7.14
C ALA A 128 2.82 7.33 -6.69
N ASP A 129 3.51 6.24 -6.34
CA ASP A 129 4.95 6.18 -6.11
C ASP A 129 5.67 5.54 -7.30
N THR A 130 6.31 6.37 -8.12
CA THR A 130 7.05 5.92 -9.31
C THR A 130 8.39 5.29 -8.97
N GLY A 131 8.92 5.53 -7.76
CA GLY A 131 10.16 4.94 -7.28
C GLY A 131 9.96 3.57 -6.64
N GLN A 132 8.75 3.29 -6.14
CA GLN A 132 8.34 2.01 -5.57
C GLN A 132 6.96 1.61 -6.08
N SER A 133 6.86 1.36 -7.39
CA SER A 133 5.65 0.85 -8.02
C SER A 133 5.46 -0.65 -7.70
N GLU A 134 4.91 -0.95 -6.52
CA GLU A 134 4.73 -2.33 -6.02
C GLU A 134 3.65 -3.08 -6.82
N MET A 135 2.61 -2.37 -7.25
CA MET A 135 1.38 -2.91 -7.86
C MET A 135 1.38 -2.86 -9.39
N ASN A 136 2.20 -1.99 -9.98
CA ASN A 136 2.11 -1.58 -11.38
C ASN A 136 3.49 -1.52 -12.02
N PRO A 137 3.60 -1.44 -13.36
CA PRO A 137 4.88 -1.42 -14.02
C PRO A 137 5.76 -0.28 -13.49
N PRO A 138 7.07 -0.46 -13.36
CA PRO A 138 7.95 0.59 -12.89
C PRO A 138 7.79 1.90 -13.68
N MET A 139 8.05 3.04 -13.03
CA MET A 139 7.92 4.38 -13.63
C MET A 139 6.49 4.76 -14.04
N THR A 140 5.47 4.07 -13.54
CA THR A 140 4.07 4.40 -13.81
C THR A 140 3.32 4.80 -12.54
N ILE A 141 2.19 5.47 -12.72
CA ILE A 141 1.16 5.65 -11.70
C ILE A 141 0.00 4.73 -12.10
N GLY A 142 -0.27 3.72 -11.28
CA GLY A 142 -1.24 2.65 -11.60
C GLY A 142 -2.48 2.71 -10.73
N MET A 143 -3.56 2.08 -11.18
CA MET A 143 -4.73 1.77 -10.37
C MET A 143 -5.06 0.28 -10.41
N ALA A 144 -5.52 -0.28 -9.29
CA ALA A 144 -6.04 -1.64 -9.19
C ALA A 144 -7.32 -1.67 -8.36
N LEU A 145 -8.19 -2.63 -8.67
CA LEU A 145 -9.33 -2.98 -7.82
C LEU A 145 -8.85 -4.00 -6.78
N ILE A 146 -9.29 -3.84 -5.53
CA ILE A 146 -9.12 -4.85 -4.49
C ILE A 146 -10.43 -5.62 -4.38
N ASP A 147 -10.43 -6.87 -4.83
CA ASP A 147 -11.57 -7.80 -4.82
C ASP A 147 -11.36 -8.99 -3.88
N SER A 148 -10.18 -9.13 -3.29
CA SER A 148 -9.86 -10.12 -2.26
C SER A 148 -8.94 -9.55 -1.18
N HIS A 149 -8.78 -10.29 -0.08
CA HIS A 149 -7.80 -9.94 0.95
C HIS A 149 -6.38 -9.93 0.38
N ILE A 150 -5.57 -8.97 0.82
CA ILE A 150 -4.18 -8.80 0.41
C ILE A 150 -3.26 -8.61 1.62
N ILE A 151 -2.03 -9.10 1.49
CA ILE A 151 -0.95 -8.87 2.43
C ILE A 151 -0.03 -7.75 1.92
N HIS A 152 0.14 -7.67 0.60
CA HIS A 152 1.04 -6.72 -0.02
C HIS A 152 0.45 -6.20 -1.33
N LEU A 153 0.70 -4.92 -1.65
CA LEU A 153 0.19 -4.30 -2.87
C LEU A 153 0.70 -4.98 -4.16
N SER A 154 1.78 -5.76 -4.09
CA SER A 154 2.29 -6.53 -5.24
C SER A 154 1.43 -7.70 -5.67
N GLN A 155 0.48 -8.12 -4.83
CA GLN A 155 -0.50 -9.16 -5.15
C GLN A 155 -1.64 -8.63 -6.03
N LEU A 156 -1.77 -7.30 -6.14
CA LEU A 156 -2.80 -6.69 -6.96
C LEU A 156 -2.40 -6.68 -8.43
N GLU A 157 -3.38 -6.99 -9.29
CA GLU A 157 -3.27 -6.78 -10.72
C GLU A 157 -3.75 -5.37 -11.08
N TYR A 158 -2.85 -4.56 -11.64
CA TYR A 158 -3.23 -3.23 -12.10
C TYR A 158 -4.19 -3.31 -13.30
N ARG A 159 -5.19 -2.43 -13.32
CA ARG A 159 -6.18 -2.31 -14.41
C ARG A 159 -5.74 -1.30 -15.47
N LYS A 160 -5.15 -0.19 -15.03
CA LYS A 160 -4.62 0.88 -15.87
C LYS A 160 -3.41 1.50 -15.23
N ALA A 161 -2.51 2.03 -16.06
CA ALA A 161 -1.34 2.75 -15.61
C ALA A 161 -1.04 3.94 -16.52
N PHE A 162 -0.53 5.01 -15.94
CA PHE A 162 -0.01 6.18 -16.64
C PHE A 162 1.52 6.17 -16.59
N PHE A 163 2.17 6.18 -17.74
CA PHE A 163 3.63 6.19 -17.82
C PHE A 163 4.19 7.58 -17.52
N VAL A 164 4.92 7.69 -16.41
CA VAL A 164 5.63 8.91 -16.02
C VAL A 164 7.01 8.94 -16.69
N GLY A 165 7.65 7.77 -16.83
CA GLY A 165 8.96 7.62 -17.47
C GLY A 165 10.15 7.97 -16.59
N SER A 166 9.95 8.05 -15.27
CA SER A 166 11.02 8.24 -14.30
C SER A 166 10.74 7.48 -13.01
N THR A 167 11.78 6.92 -12.38
CA THR A 167 11.71 6.33 -11.04
C THR A 167 11.73 7.36 -9.91
N SER A 168 11.69 8.66 -10.25
CA SER A 168 11.55 9.75 -9.31
C SER A 168 10.58 10.78 -9.87
N PRO A 169 9.65 11.33 -9.06
CA PRO A 169 8.83 12.45 -9.49
C PRO A 169 9.62 13.77 -9.62
N ALA A 170 10.86 13.83 -9.12
CA ALA A 170 11.70 15.03 -9.26
C ALA A 170 11.97 15.31 -10.74
N GLY A 171 11.70 16.55 -11.18
CA GLY A 171 11.78 16.94 -12.60
C GLY A 171 10.64 16.42 -13.48
N MET A 172 9.63 15.76 -12.90
CA MET A 172 8.46 15.20 -13.58
C MET A 172 7.17 15.48 -12.78
N LEU A 173 7.11 16.63 -12.11
CA LEU A 173 5.99 16.96 -11.21
C LEU A 173 4.68 16.99 -11.97
N GLU A 174 4.63 17.68 -13.11
CA GLU A 174 3.45 17.86 -13.96
C GLU A 174 2.91 16.51 -14.42
N ARG A 175 3.79 15.63 -14.91
CA ARG A 175 3.42 14.27 -15.31
C ARG A 175 2.93 13.45 -14.12
N SER A 176 3.53 13.62 -12.94
CA SER A 176 3.06 12.95 -11.72
C SER A 176 1.64 13.40 -11.36
N ILE A 177 1.35 14.70 -11.42
CA ILE A 177 0.02 15.25 -11.15
C ILE A 177 -1.00 14.78 -12.20
N VAL A 178 -0.68 14.91 -13.49
CA VAL A 178 -1.54 14.43 -14.59
C VAL A 178 -1.83 12.94 -14.46
N GLY A 179 -0.83 12.13 -14.10
CA GLY A 179 -0.99 10.71 -13.90
C GLY A 179 -1.98 10.37 -12.80
N VAL A 180 -1.89 11.04 -11.63
CA VAL A 180 -2.86 10.84 -10.54
C VAL A 180 -4.26 11.27 -10.95
N ILE A 181 -4.43 12.43 -11.60
CA ILE A 181 -5.75 12.91 -12.07
C ILE A 181 -6.37 11.89 -13.04
N LYS A 182 -5.59 11.41 -14.02
CA LYS A 182 -6.07 10.43 -15.00
C LYS A 182 -6.46 9.11 -14.34
N MET A 183 -5.62 8.57 -13.45
CA MET A 183 -5.93 7.32 -12.74
C MET A 183 -7.12 7.48 -11.80
N LEU A 184 -7.28 8.63 -11.14
CA LEU A 184 -8.45 8.91 -10.31
C LEU A 184 -9.73 8.94 -11.13
N LYS A 185 -9.71 9.60 -12.31
CA LYS A 185 -10.85 9.61 -13.22
C LYS A 185 -11.22 8.20 -13.68
N GLU A 186 -10.24 7.36 -14.01
CA GLU A 186 -10.49 5.97 -14.39
C GLU A 186 -10.97 5.13 -13.19
N ALA A 187 -10.45 5.37 -11.99
CA ALA A 187 -10.88 4.71 -10.75
C ALA A 187 -12.36 4.97 -10.46
N LYS A 188 -12.81 6.22 -10.58
CA LYS A 188 -14.22 6.60 -10.35
C LYS A 188 -15.19 5.94 -11.32
N LYS A 189 -14.77 5.62 -12.55
CA LYS A 189 -15.63 4.88 -13.51
C LYS A 189 -15.97 3.47 -13.05
N LEU A 190 -15.19 2.90 -12.13
CA LEU A 190 -15.48 1.59 -11.56
C LEU A 190 -16.57 1.66 -10.48
N ASP A 191 -17.07 2.84 -10.12
CA ASP A 191 -18.05 3.05 -9.05
C ASP A 191 -17.63 2.41 -7.71
N PRO A 192 -16.42 2.74 -7.19
CA PRO A 192 -15.93 2.17 -5.94
C PRO A 192 -16.54 2.89 -4.74
N ASP A 193 -16.69 2.16 -3.63
CA ASP A 193 -17.02 2.81 -2.35
C ASP A 193 -15.90 3.75 -1.90
N ILE A 194 -14.64 3.34 -2.11
CA ILE A 194 -13.46 4.08 -1.62
C ILE A 194 -12.34 4.02 -2.66
N VAL A 195 -11.71 5.17 -2.92
CA VAL A 195 -10.45 5.25 -3.67
C VAL A 195 -9.32 5.64 -2.72
N MET A 196 -8.32 4.79 -2.54
CA MET A 196 -7.15 5.08 -1.71
C MET A 196 -5.93 5.43 -2.58
N ILE A 197 -5.33 6.59 -2.37
CA ILE A 197 -4.16 7.07 -3.14
C ILE A 197 -2.90 6.91 -2.32
N ASN A 198 -2.07 5.94 -2.71
CA ASN A 198 -0.74 5.70 -2.15
C ASN A 198 0.28 6.67 -2.77
N THR A 199 0.66 7.74 -2.07
CA THR A 199 1.60 8.72 -2.62
C THR A 199 3.07 8.35 -2.37
N THR A 200 4.02 9.04 -3.00
CA THR A 200 5.46 8.86 -2.76
C THR A 200 5.88 9.08 -1.30
N GLY A 201 7.02 8.52 -0.89
CA GLY A 201 7.65 8.87 0.38
C GLY A 201 8.37 10.24 0.41
N TRP A 202 8.40 10.97 -0.70
CA TRP A 202 9.10 12.26 -0.80
C TRP A 202 8.25 13.39 -0.23
N VAL A 203 8.55 13.78 1.00
CA VAL A 203 7.78 14.75 1.81
C VAL A 203 8.64 15.92 2.35
N HIS A 204 9.96 15.87 2.15
CA HIS A 204 10.88 16.92 2.61
C HIS A 204 11.56 17.64 1.45
N GLY A 205 12.08 18.82 1.75
CA GLY A 205 12.65 19.74 0.77
C GLY A 205 11.58 20.38 -0.12
N ASN A 206 11.96 21.42 -0.85
CA ASN A 206 11.01 22.24 -1.61
C ASN A 206 10.20 21.41 -2.61
N GLY A 207 10.85 20.57 -3.43
CA GLY A 207 10.16 19.74 -4.41
C GLY A 207 9.26 18.65 -3.80
N GLY A 208 9.62 18.10 -2.64
CA GLY A 208 8.79 17.11 -1.94
C GLY A 208 7.52 17.74 -1.37
N ARG A 209 7.66 18.94 -0.79
CA ARG A 209 6.52 19.73 -0.28
C ARG A 209 5.59 20.16 -1.42
N GLU A 210 6.16 20.75 -2.46
CA GLU A 210 5.44 21.18 -3.66
C GLU A 210 4.67 20.02 -4.30
N LEU A 211 5.29 18.84 -4.44
CA LEU A 211 4.60 17.65 -4.95
C LEU A 211 3.37 17.28 -4.12
N LYS A 212 3.43 17.37 -2.78
CA LYS A 212 2.28 17.05 -1.92
C LYS A 212 1.20 18.10 -2.00
N GLU A 213 1.57 19.38 -1.99
CA GLU A 213 0.66 20.50 -2.15
C GLU A 213 -0.09 20.41 -3.48
N LEU A 214 0.63 20.22 -4.59
CA LEU A 214 0.03 20.06 -5.91
C LEU A 214 -0.87 18.83 -6.00
N LYS A 215 -0.51 17.70 -5.35
CA LYS A 215 -1.37 16.51 -5.32
C LYS A 215 -2.65 16.76 -4.52
N LEU A 216 -2.56 17.43 -3.36
CA LEU A 216 -3.73 17.81 -2.56
C LEU A 216 -4.66 18.72 -3.35
N LEU A 217 -4.12 19.76 -4.00
CA LEU A 217 -4.89 20.68 -4.85
C LEU A 217 -5.55 19.96 -6.02
N ALA A 218 -4.78 19.18 -6.77
CA ALA A 218 -5.24 18.51 -7.98
C ALA A 218 -6.27 17.41 -7.71
N VAL A 219 -6.12 16.68 -6.61
CA VAL A 219 -7.05 15.59 -6.25
C VAL A 219 -8.23 16.12 -5.46
N SER A 220 -8.02 17.10 -4.57
CA SER A 220 -8.99 17.58 -3.59
C SER A 220 -9.70 16.41 -2.87
N PRO A 221 -8.95 15.55 -2.15
CA PRO A 221 -9.51 14.34 -1.55
C PRO A 221 -10.50 14.67 -0.44
N ASP A 222 -11.43 13.75 -0.17
CA ASP A 222 -12.40 13.85 0.93
C ASP A 222 -11.73 13.62 2.30
N PHE A 223 -10.64 12.86 2.31
CA PHE A 223 -9.91 12.51 3.53
C PHE A 223 -8.40 12.40 3.29
N VAL A 224 -7.59 12.87 4.24
CA VAL A 224 -6.13 12.70 4.22
C VAL A 224 -5.67 11.92 5.44
N VAL A 225 -4.91 10.86 5.20
CA VAL A 225 -4.20 10.12 6.25
C VAL A 225 -2.74 10.53 6.22
N ILE A 226 -2.23 10.98 7.35
CA ILE A 226 -0.84 11.43 7.51
C ILE A 226 -0.16 10.50 8.49
N LEU A 227 0.92 9.82 8.09
CA LEU A 227 1.72 9.01 9.01
C LEU A 227 3.04 9.72 9.30
N GLU A 228 3.27 10.03 10.58
CA GLU A 228 4.43 10.78 11.06
C GLU A 228 5.27 9.95 12.04
N LYS A 229 6.60 10.07 11.95
CA LYS A 229 7.52 9.46 12.92
C LYS A 229 7.69 10.34 14.15
N GLU A 230 7.80 11.63 13.91
CA GLU A 230 7.95 12.66 14.91
C GLU A 230 6.72 13.56 14.86
N LYS A 231 6.27 14.00 16.03
CA LYS A 231 5.11 14.88 16.12
C LYS A 231 5.34 16.15 15.27
N ASP A 232 4.38 16.48 14.42
CA ASP A 232 4.37 17.68 13.58
C ASP A 232 5.41 17.67 12.43
N GLU A 233 6.01 16.52 12.12
CA GLU A 233 6.97 16.32 11.00
C GLU A 233 6.39 16.82 9.66
N LEU A 234 5.10 16.60 9.45
CA LEU A 234 4.36 16.88 8.22
C LEU A 234 3.27 17.95 8.43
N ASN A 235 3.48 18.88 9.38
CA ASN A 235 2.55 19.97 9.67
C ASN A 235 2.07 20.75 8.45
N TYR A 236 2.97 21.00 7.51
CA TYR A 236 2.60 21.68 6.27
C TYR A 236 1.49 20.96 5.48
N ILE A 237 1.41 19.62 5.55
CA ILE A 237 0.37 18.83 4.85
C ILE A 237 -0.99 19.04 5.50
N TYR A 238 -1.09 18.92 6.83
CA TYR A 238 -2.38 19.12 7.47
C TYR A 238 -2.78 20.60 7.53
N SER A 239 -1.84 21.54 7.62
CA SER A 239 -2.11 22.97 7.45
C SER A 239 -2.75 23.27 6.08
N VAL A 240 -2.30 22.61 5.01
CA VAL A 240 -2.90 22.74 3.68
C VAL A 240 -4.29 22.08 3.64
N ALA A 241 -4.44 20.89 4.23
CA ALA A 241 -5.74 20.22 4.33
C ALA A 241 -6.78 21.10 5.06
N GLU A 242 -6.41 21.73 6.19
CA GLU A 242 -7.27 22.66 6.94
C GLU A 242 -7.73 23.84 6.09
N ARG A 243 -6.80 24.50 5.39
CA ARG A 243 -7.12 25.64 4.51
C ARG A 243 -8.05 25.24 3.36
N MET A 244 -7.97 23.99 2.93
CA MET A 244 -8.84 23.42 1.90
C MET A 244 -10.15 22.83 2.46
N ASN A 245 -10.37 22.88 3.79
CA ASN A 245 -11.47 22.21 4.49
C ASN A 245 -11.53 20.70 4.22
N ILE A 246 -10.38 20.05 4.04
CA ILE A 246 -10.27 18.61 3.87
C ILE A 246 -10.13 17.95 5.25
N LYS A 247 -10.92 16.92 5.51
CA LYS A 247 -10.82 16.13 6.74
C LYS A 247 -9.50 15.36 6.77
N TYR A 248 -8.80 15.34 7.90
CA TYR A 248 -7.55 14.60 8.01
C TYR A 248 -7.37 13.92 9.37
N ARG A 249 -6.46 12.93 9.40
CA ARG A 249 -5.97 12.28 10.62
C ARG A 249 -4.45 12.15 10.56
N VAL A 250 -3.82 12.42 11.68
CA VAL A 250 -2.39 12.15 11.91
C VAL A 250 -2.29 10.86 12.71
N LEU A 251 -1.55 9.89 12.19
CA LEU A 251 -1.38 8.57 12.75
C LEU A 251 0.09 8.31 13.11
N PRO A 252 0.36 7.53 14.18
CA PRO A 252 1.69 7.03 14.43
C PRO A 252 2.12 6.06 13.32
N VAL A 253 3.43 5.96 13.09
CA VAL A 253 3.97 4.89 12.24
C VAL A 253 3.83 3.52 12.92
N ALA A 254 3.75 2.47 12.10
CA ALA A 254 3.83 1.10 12.62
C ALA A 254 5.18 0.86 13.30
N PRO A 255 5.23 0.12 14.44
CA PRO A 255 6.48 -0.23 15.10
C PRO A 255 7.42 -0.97 14.16
N ARG A 256 8.61 -0.42 13.98
CA ARG A 256 9.54 -0.86 12.94
C ARG A 256 10.41 -2.01 13.42
N LEU A 257 9.88 -3.23 13.35
CA LEU A 257 10.64 -4.44 13.67
C LEU A 257 11.66 -4.85 12.59
N ARG A 258 11.46 -4.39 11.34
CA ARG A 258 12.40 -4.62 10.24
C ARG A 258 12.47 -3.39 9.36
N SER A 259 13.68 -2.93 9.06
CA SER A 259 13.93 -1.97 7.99
C SER A 259 14.29 -2.72 6.71
N ARG A 260 13.65 -2.35 5.59
CA ARG A 260 14.12 -2.79 4.28
C ARG A 260 15.41 -2.05 3.93
N THR A 261 16.48 -2.77 3.63
CA THR A 261 17.75 -2.19 3.18
C THR A 261 17.61 -1.58 1.79
N ARG A 262 18.56 -0.71 1.41
CA ARG A 262 18.63 -0.18 0.04
C ARG A 262 18.79 -1.27 -1.01
N GLU A 263 19.50 -2.35 -0.66
CA GLU A 263 19.72 -3.49 -1.54
C GLU A 263 18.45 -4.31 -1.74
N GLU A 264 17.70 -4.62 -0.68
CA GLU A 264 16.40 -5.32 -0.78
C GLU A 264 15.42 -4.53 -1.64
N ARG A 265 15.38 -3.20 -1.50
CA ARG A 265 14.58 -2.32 -2.36
C ARG A 265 15.02 -2.36 -3.82
N ARG A 266 16.32 -2.51 -4.08
CA ARG A 266 16.83 -2.69 -5.45
C ARG A 266 16.40 -4.05 -6.00
N ARG A 267 16.56 -5.13 -5.24
CA ARG A 267 16.13 -6.49 -5.62
C ARG A 267 14.62 -6.55 -5.91
N LEU A 268 13.79 -5.95 -5.06
CA LEU A 268 12.34 -5.82 -5.27
C LEU A 268 12.03 -5.12 -6.59
N ARG A 269 12.66 -3.98 -6.85
CA ARG A 269 12.46 -3.26 -8.11
C ARG A 269 12.88 -4.11 -9.30
N THR A 270 14.06 -4.73 -9.28
CA THR A 270 14.50 -5.63 -10.35
C THR A 270 13.49 -6.75 -10.59
N ARG A 271 12.93 -7.34 -9.52
CA ARG A 271 11.89 -8.36 -9.61
C ARG A 271 10.62 -7.82 -10.27
N TYR A 272 10.20 -6.61 -9.96
CA TYR A 272 9.03 -5.98 -10.60
C TYR A 272 9.26 -5.72 -12.09
N TYR A 273 10.43 -5.22 -12.49
CA TYR A 273 10.80 -5.12 -13.91
C TYR A 273 10.72 -6.50 -14.60
N ALA A 274 11.39 -7.51 -14.02
CA ALA A 274 11.42 -8.85 -14.61
C ALA A 274 10.02 -9.47 -14.73
N ARG A 275 9.12 -9.19 -13.78
CA ARG A 275 7.73 -9.67 -13.81
C ARG A 275 6.97 -9.14 -15.03
N GLU A 276 7.08 -7.84 -15.33
CA GLU A 276 6.38 -7.24 -16.47
C GLU A 276 6.84 -7.77 -17.83
N PHE A 277 8.10 -8.23 -17.93
CA PHE A 277 8.68 -8.73 -19.18
C PHE A 277 8.75 -10.25 -19.27
N ARG A 278 8.27 -11.00 -18.28
CA ARG A 278 8.44 -12.47 -18.19
C ARG A 278 7.96 -13.20 -19.45
N ASP A 279 6.81 -12.79 -19.97
CA ASP A 279 6.14 -13.40 -21.13
C ASP A 279 6.10 -12.44 -22.34
N ALA A 280 6.93 -11.39 -22.31
CA ALA A 280 6.97 -10.40 -23.37
C ALA A 280 7.62 -10.96 -24.64
N LYS A 281 7.14 -10.48 -25.79
CA LYS A 281 7.73 -10.78 -27.10
C LYS A 281 8.55 -9.60 -27.59
N GLU A 282 9.67 -9.89 -28.23
CA GLU A 282 10.42 -8.87 -28.95
C GLU A 282 9.64 -8.45 -30.20
N ILE A 283 9.45 -7.15 -30.37
CA ILE A 283 8.82 -6.54 -31.53
C ILE A 283 9.72 -5.43 -32.05
N LYS A 284 9.85 -5.33 -33.38
CA LYS A 284 10.60 -4.26 -34.05
C LYS A 284 9.59 -3.33 -34.72
N ILE A 285 9.68 -2.04 -34.41
CA ILE A 285 8.80 -1.01 -34.95
C ILE A 285 9.69 0.08 -35.57
N SER A 286 9.32 0.60 -36.76
CA SER A 286 10.04 1.71 -37.35
C SER A 286 9.80 2.99 -36.55
N VAL A 287 10.84 3.80 -36.36
CA VAL A 287 10.71 5.12 -35.71
C VAL A 287 9.78 6.04 -36.52
N ASP A 288 9.76 5.88 -37.85
CA ASP A 288 8.88 6.63 -38.75
C ASP A 288 7.40 6.23 -38.63
N GLU A 289 7.10 5.08 -38.01
CA GLU A 289 5.75 4.55 -37.83
C GLU A 289 5.15 4.91 -36.46
N VAL A 290 5.89 5.60 -35.59
CA VAL A 290 5.47 5.95 -34.24
C VAL A 290 5.66 7.42 -33.93
N SER A 291 4.87 7.92 -32.99
CA SER A 291 5.05 9.26 -32.42
C SER A 291 5.54 9.13 -30.99
N PHE A 292 6.49 9.99 -30.60
CA PHE A 292 6.97 10.09 -29.24
C PHE A 292 6.25 11.21 -28.51
N MET A 293 5.84 10.94 -27.27
CA MET A 293 5.30 11.94 -26.36
C MET A 293 6.39 12.29 -25.34
N TYR A 294 6.84 13.55 -25.37
CA TYR A 294 7.81 14.12 -24.44
C TYR A 294 7.13 15.04 -23.41
#